data_AF-A0A952NZ11-F1
#
_entry.id   AF-A0A952NZ11-F1
#
_cell.length_a   1.000
_cell.length_b   1.000
_cell.length_c   1.000
_cell.angle_alpha   90.00
_cell.angle_beta   90.00
_cell.angle_gamma   90.00
#
_symmetry.space_group_name_H-M   'P 1'
#
loop_
_entity.id
_entity.type
_entity.pdbx_description
1 polymer ?
#
loop_
_entity_poly.entity_id
_entity_poly.type
_entity_poly.pdbx_seq_one_letter_code
_entity_poly.pdbx_strand_id
1 'polypeptide(L)'
;MVKCLTKNALGEKGKRALGAQVPDLYQRLVGFLDPDLMRSQIVETLATCDSCAMSREHRGPRAKITYEPDLKCCTFDPWVPNFMVGAMLEDPSLSAAGLQAVRAKMNSIEECSPLGLRASTKFQRRFLRKDEHEFGNREDWLCPYYDRVQQNCGVWKYRGNVCVSFFCKSNSGARGLAFWSSLGDLLHLIELSVMEECLVQLDFSPRQLSELLPLIDRQTHLERRALPAITPQESRRMWNHYDDPAEFFRKCHRIAQGLTKKDLREILGESGERVLAQVHQRQAKLGARA
;
A
#
# COMPACT_ATOMS: atom_id res chain seq x y z
N MET A 1 -11.08 -8.88 -22.55
CA MET A 1 -11.85 -9.44 -21.43
C MET A 1 -10.87 -10.08 -20.44
N VAL A 2 -10.14 -9.24 -19.70
CA VAL A 2 -9.14 -9.71 -18.74
C VAL A 2 -9.91 -10.25 -17.54
N LYS A 3 -9.91 -11.57 -17.37
CA LYS A 3 -10.39 -12.24 -16.16
C LYS A 3 -9.57 -11.70 -14.99
N CYS A 4 -10.13 -10.70 -14.30
CA CYS A 4 -9.63 -10.21 -13.03
C CYS A 4 -9.66 -11.40 -12.06
N LEU A 5 -8.52 -12.10 -11.93
CA LEU A 5 -8.16 -13.17 -10.99
C LEU A 5 -9.31 -13.98 -10.35
N THR A 6 -10.27 -14.46 -11.15
CA THR A 6 -11.36 -15.33 -10.64
C THR A 6 -11.27 -16.76 -11.16
N LYS A 7 -10.35 -17.10 -12.07
CA LYS A 7 -10.29 -18.49 -12.61
C LYS A 7 -9.01 -19.29 -12.33
N ASN A 8 -7.86 -18.67 -12.07
CA ASN A 8 -6.65 -19.42 -11.67
C ASN A 8 -6.44 -19.52 -10.15
N ALA A 9 -7.26 -18.83 -9.36
CA ALA A 9 -7.34 -19.02 -7.90
C ALA A 9 -8.42 -20.03 -7.48
N LEU A 10 -9.10 -20.64 -8.46
CA LEU A 10 -10.06 -21.73 -8.23
C LEU A 10 -9.34 -23.07 -8.33
N GLY A 11 -8.34 -23.24 -7.47
CA GLY A 11 -7.92 -24.57 -7.05
C GLY A 11 -9.08 -25.24 -6.32
N GLU A 12 -9.34 -26.48 -6.69
CA GLU A 12 -10.32 -27.42 -6.14
C GLU A 12 -10.69 -27.18 -4.68
N LYS A 13 -12.00 -27.15 -4.39
CA LYS A 13 -12.65 -27.25 -3.06
C LYS A 13 -11.67 -27.30 -1.85
N GLY A 14 -11.04 -26.17 -1.56
CA GLY A 14 -9.98 -26.08 -0.56
C GLY A 14 -9.88 -24.62 -0.11
N LYS A 15 -9.94 -24.39 1.20
CA LYS A 15 -10.12 -23.07 1.80
C LYS A 15 -9.05 -22.07 1.32
N ARG A 16 -9.47 -20.89 0.84
CA ARG A 16 -8.56 -19.81 0.42
C ARG A 16 -7.70 -19.37 1.62
N ALA A 17 -6.41 -19.14 1.40
CA ALA A 17 -5.48 -18.70 2.43
C ALA A 17 -5.29 -17.18 2.41
N LEU A 18 -4.80 -16.61 3.52
CA LEU A 18 -4.43 -15.20 3.62
C LEU A 18 -3.43 -14.79 2.52
N GLY A 19 -2.41 -15.62 2.27
CA GLY A 19 -1.40 -15.38 1.24
C GLY A 19 -1.98 -15.08 -0.13
N ALA A 20 -3.05 -15.77 -0.54
CA ALA A 20 -3.68 -15.57 -1.84
C ALA A 20 -4.40 -14.22 -2.00
N GLN A 21 -4.64 -13.49 -0.90
CA GLN A 21 -5.28 -12.18 -0.91
C GLN A 21 -4.28 -11.03 -0.90
N VAL A 22 -2.99 -11.28 -0.66
CA VAL A 22 -1.95 -10.25 -0.58
C VAL A 22 -0.95 -10.38 -1.74
N PRO A 23 -0.37 -9.27 -2.23
CA PRO A 23 0.73 -9.29 -3.19
C PRO A 23 1.85 -10.28 -2.86
N ASP A 24 2.44 -10.91 -3.89
CA ASP A 24 3.54 -11.88 -3.74
C ASP A 24 4.72 -11.33 -2.96
N LEU A 25 4.98 -10.03 -3.09
CA LEU A 25 6.00 -9.31 -2.32
C LEU A 25 5.77 -9.43 -0.80
N TYR A 26 4.53 -9.25 -0.34
CA TYR A 26 4.21 -9.46 1.08
C TYR A 26 4.13 -10.93 1.45
N GLN A 27 3.67 -11.81 0.55
CA GLN A 27 3.70 -13.26 0.81
C GLN A 27 5.13 -13.71 1.14
N ARG A 28 6.12 -13.21 0.41
CA ARG A 28 7.54 -13.45 0.69
C ARG A 28 7.98 -12.82 2.01
N LEU A 29 7.80 -11.51 2.18
CA LEU A 29 8.33 -10.77 3.34
C LEU A 29 7.66 -11.22 4.65
N VAL A 30 6.34 -11.30 4.69
CA VAL A 30 5.62 -11.82 5.87
C VAL A 30 5.89 -13.31 6.04
N GLY A 31 6.03 -14.08 4.96
CA GLY A 31 6.37 -15.50 5.03
C GLY A 31 7.74 -15.80 5.65
N PHE A 32 8.71 -14.87 5.55
CA PHE A 32 9.97 -14.97 6.29
C PHE A 32 9.78 -14.86 7.80
N LEU A 33 8.90 -13.96 8.23
CA LEU A 33 8.60 -13.74 9.65
C LEU A 33 7.76 -14.88 10.21
N ASP A 34 6.67 -15.17 9.51
CA ASP A 34 5.60 -16.07 9.91
C ASP A 34 4.92 -16.75 8.70
N PRO A 35 5.40 -17.94 8.31
CA PRO A 35 4.78 -18.72 7.24
C PRO A 35 3.40 -19.27 7.62
N ASP A 36 3.06 -19.41 8.90
CA ASP A 36 1.79 -19.95 9.35
C ASP A 36 0.67 -18.92 9.21
N LEU A 37 0.96 -17.65 9.46
CA LEU A 37 0.04 -16.55 9.17
C LEU A 37 -0.32 -16.52 7.68
N MET A 38 0.64 -16.65 6.77
CA MET A 38 0.36 -16.69 5.32
C MET A 38 -0.49 -17.89 4.89
N ARG A 39 -0.38 -19.02 5.60
CA ARG A 39 -1.19 -20.23 5.37
C ARG A 39 -2.54 -20.21 6.09
N SER A 40 -2.81 -19.19 6.91
CA SER A 40 -4.05 -19.11 7.69
C SER A 40 -5.28 -19.00 6.79
N GLN A 41 -6.39 -19.61 7.22
CA GLN A 41 -7.65 -19.69 6.47
C GLN A 41 -8.54 -18.47 6.73
N ILE A 42 -7.94 -17.28 6.69
CA ILE A 42 -8.63 -16.00 6.82
C ILE A 42 -9.01 -15.55 5.43
N VAL A 43 -10.30 -15.37 5.16
CA VAL A 43 -10.81 -15.01 3.83
C VAL A 43 -11.85 -13.91 3.96
N GLU A 44 -11.71 -12.90 3.11
CA GLU A 44 -12.70 -11.87 2.91
C GLU A 44 -13.36 -12.02 1.54
N THR A 45 -14.68 -12.14 1.58
CA THR A 45 -15.57 -12.33 0.43
C THR A 45 -16.59 -11.22 0.29
N LEU A 46 -16.71 -10.35 1.32
CA LEU A 46 -17.66 -9.24 1.33
C LEU A 46 -17.10 -7.95 0.70
N ALA A 47 -15.79 -7.85 0.50
CA ALA A 47 -15.15 -6.73 -0.18
C ALA A 47 -15.03 -7.01 -1.68
N THR A 48 -16.14 -6.89 -2.41
CA THR A 48 -16.25 -7.13 -3.85
C THR A 48 -15.98 -5.86 -4.64
N CYS A 49 -14.71 -5.53 -4.91
CA CYS A 49 -14.36 -4.27 -5.60
C CYS A 49 -14.86 -4.20 -7.06
N ASP A 50 -15.07 -5.34 -7.70
CA ASP A 50 -15.70 -5.48 -9.02
C ASP A 50 -17.21 -5.16 -9.00
N SER A 51 -17.87 -5.45 -7.88
CA SER A 51 -19.28 -5.11 -7.61
C SER A 51 -19.40 -4.45 -6.25
N CYS A 52 -19.00 -3.17 -6.16
CA CYS A 52 -18.69 -2.50 -4.90
C CYS A 52 -19.81 -2.63 -3.86
N ALA A 53 -19.56 -3.39 -2.78
CA ALA A 53 -20.52 -3.63 -1.70
C ALA A 53 -20.90 -2.38 -0.88
N MET A 54 -20.22 -1.26 -1.15
CA MET A 54 -20.44 0.06 -0.55
C MET A 54 -21.16 1.02 -1.50
N SER A 55 -21.45 0.62 -2.74
CA SER A 55 -22.16 1.48 -3.69
C SER A 55 -23.55 1.85 -3.18
N ARG A 56 -24.05 3.01 -3.62
CA ARG A 56 -25.44 3.46 -3.32
C ARG A 56 -26.48 2.41 -3.70
N GLU A 57 -26.29 1.75 -4.83
CA GLU A 57 -27.16 0.68 -5.33
C GLU A 57 -27.24 -0.49 -4.36
N HIS A 58 -26.10 -0.94 -3.80
CA HIS A 58 -26.06 -2.09 -2.90
C HIS A 58 -26.45 -1.74 -1.45
N ARG A 59 -26.18 -0.53 -0.97
CA ARG A 59 -26.48 -0.13 0.43
C ARG A 59 -27.86 0.50 0.60
N GLY A 60 -28.46 0.98 -0.49
CA GLY A 60 -29.76 1.64 -0.48
C GLY A 60 -29.72 3.11 -0.03
N PRO A 61 -30.83 3.84 -0.21
CA PRO A 61 -30.89 5.31 -0.07
C PRO A 61 -30.77 5.83 1.37
N ARG A 62 -30.88 4.95 2.38
CA ARG A 62 -30.77 5.34 3.81
C ARG A 62 -29.38 5.14 4.40
N ALA A 63 -28.43 4.63 3.61
CA ALA A 63 -27.09 4.37 4.09
C ALA A 63 -26.31 5.68 4.29
N LYS A 64 -25.76 5.87 5.50
CA LYS A 64 -25.04 7.10 5.87
C LYS A 64 -23.73 7.31 5.08
N ILE A 65 -23.08 6.21 4.73
CA ILE A 65 -21.86 6.19 3.92
C ILE A 65 -22.19 5.42 2.64
N THR A 66 -21.77 5.88 1.49
CA THR A 66 -21.90 5.13 0.23
C THR A 66 -20.73 5.53 -0.65
N TYR A 67 -20.41 4.75 -1.68
CA TYR A 67 -19.45 5.14 -2.71
C TYR A 67 -20.17 5.26 -4.06
N GLU A 68 -19.62 6.07 -4.96
CA GLU A 68 -20.00 6.02 -6.36
C GLU A 68 -19.51 4.68 -6.96
N PRO A 69 -20.33 3.96 -7.74
CA PRO A 69 -20.01 2.61 -8.23
C PRO A 69 -18.70 2.51 -9.02
N ASP A 70 -18.33 3.57 -9.74
CA ASP A 70 -17.16 3.70 -10.59
C ASP A 70 -15.93 4.27 -9.88
N LEU A 71 -16.10 4.90 -8.70
CA LEU A 71 -15.01 5.43 -7.87
C LEU A 71 -14.59 4.48 -6.74
N LYS A 72 -15.56 3.81 -6.10
CA LYS A 72 -15.33 2.77 -5.07
C LYS A 72 -14.48 3.31 -3.91
N CYS A 73 -13.66 2.47 -3.26
CA CYS A 73 -12.63 2.94 -2.32
C CYS A 73 -11.38 3.50 -3.02
N CYS A 74 -11.37 3.61 -4.36
CA CYS A 74 -10.23 4.07 -5.14
C CYS A 74 -10.11 5.60 -5.20
N THR A 75 -10.68 6.34 -4.26
CA THR A 75 -10.49 7.80 -4.10
C THR A 75 -9.40 8.12 -3.08
N PHE A 76 -8.30 7.37 -3.13
CA PHE A 76 -7.12 7.52 -2.27
C PHE A 76 -5.87 7.35 -3.12
N ASP A 77 -4.92 8.27 -3.00
CA ASP A 77 -3.61 8.20 -3.63
C ASP A 77 -2.61 7.63 -2.61
N PRO A 78 -2.26 6.32 -2.70
CA PRO A 78 -1.42 5.67 -1.71
C PRO A 78 0.05 6.03 -1.91
N TRP A 79 0.80 6.03 -0.80
CA TRP A 79 2.26 5.99 -0.85
C TRP A 79 2.73 4.61 -1.35
N VAL A 80 3.78 4.61 -2.17
CA VAL A 80 4.43 3.40 -2.71
C VAL A 80 5.93 3.51 -2.40
N PRO A 81 6.52 2.57 -1.63
CA PRO A 81 7.92 2.65 -1.24
C PRO A 81 8.88 2.37 -2.41
N ASN A 82 10.10 2.89 -2.32
CA ASN A 82 11.14 2.85 -3.36
C ASN A 82 11.35 1.47 -4.03
N PHE A 83 11.47 0.39 -3.25
CA PHE A 83 11.69 -0.96 -3.74
C PHE A 83 10.49 -1.55 -4.47
N MET A 84 9.29 -1.10 -4.13
CA MET A 84 8.04 -1.51 -4.78
C MET A 84 7.85 -0.75 -6.10
N VAL A 85 8.29 0.51 -6.17
CA VAL A 85 8.39 1.24 -7.45
C VAL A 85 9.35 0.52 -8.40
N GLY A 86 10.51 0.09 -7.90
CA GLY A 86 11.46 -0.68 -8.70
C GLY A 86 10.86 -1.99 -9.20
N ALA A 87 10.10 -2.71 -8.36
CA ALA A 87 9.38 -3.91 -8.75
C ALA A 87 8.40 -3.64 -9.92
N MET A 88 7.65 -2.54 -9.84
CA MET A 88 6.72 -2.12 -10.90
C MET A 88 7.44 -1.80 -12.22
N LEU A 89 8.66 -1.22 -12.16
CA LEU A 89 9.45 -0.88 -13.34
C LEU A 89 10.06 -2.11 -14.03
N GLU A 90 10.23 -3.22 -13.32
CA GLU A 90 10.80 -4.46 -13.83
C GLU A 90 9.75 -5.51 -14.22
N ASP A 91 8.49 -5.35 -13.79
CA ASP A 91 7.44 -6.32 -14.10
C ASP A 91 6.85 -6.12 -15.51
N PRO A 92 7.15 -7.01 -16.48
CA PRO A 92 6.59 -6.91 -17.82
C PRO A 92 5.08 -7.20 -17.86
N SER A 93 4.51 -7.74 -16.78
CA SER A 93 3.09 -8.07 -16.66
C SER A 93 2.26 -6.98 -15.98
N LEU A 94 2.89 -5.86 -15.58
CA LEU A 94 2.19 -4.69 -15.08
C LEU A 94 1.32 -4.09 -16.20
N SER A 95 0.14 -3.57 -15.84
CA SER A 95 -0.72 -2.92 -16.83
C SER A 95 -0.05 -1.67 -17.42
N ALA A 96 -0.30 -1.38 -18.70
CA ALA A 96 0.22 -0.18 -19.35
C ALA A 96 -0.26 1.11 -18.65
N ALA A 97 -1.53 1.14 -18.22
CA ALA A 97 -2.10 2.27 -17.46
C ALA A 97 -1.40 2.45 -16.11
N GLY A 98 -1.15 1.36 -15.38
CA GLY A 98 -0.39 1.37 -14.12
C GLY A 98 1.03 1.89 -14.31
N LEU A 99 1.76 1.36 -15.30
CA LEU A 99 3.13 1.81 -15.60
C LEU A 99 3.17 3.28 -16.03
N GLN A 100 2.20 3.74 -16.81
CA GLN A 100 2.08 5.15 -17.19
C GLN A 100 1.88 6.04 -15.97
N ALA A 101 1.00 5.66 -15.04
CA ALA A 101 0.76 6.39 -13.80
C ALA A 101 2.01 6.44 -12.90
N VAL A 102 2.74 5.33 -12.76
CA VAL A 102 4.04 5.28 -12.05
C VAL A 102 5.01 6.27 -12.67
N ARG A 103 5.20 6.24 -14.01
CA ARG A 103 6.11 7.15 -14.71
C ARG A 103 5.69 8.62 -14.60
N ALA A 104 4.39 8.91 -14.62
CA ALA A 104 3.87 10.26 -14.44
C ALA A 104 4.26 10.82 -13.06
N LYS A 105 4.08 10.04 -11.99
CA LYS A 105 4.49 10.46 -10.64
C LYS A 105 6.00 10.55 -10.48
N MET A 106 6.77 9.68 -11.15
CA MET A 106 8.25 9.77 -11.15
C MET A 106 8.77 11.07 -11.77
N ASN A 107 8.05 11.63 -12.75
CA ASN A 107 8.40 12.90 -13.38
C ASN A 107 7.97 14.13 -12.55
N SER A 108 7.33 13.92 -11.39
CA SER A 108 6.84 14.99 -10.51
C SER A 108 7.80 15.21 -9.35
N ILE A 109 8.36 16.42 -9.25
CA ILE A 109 9.24 16.84 -8.14
C ILE A 109 8.52 16.75 -6.78
N GLU A 110 7.22 16.99 -6.77
CA GLU A 110 6.41 16.94 -5.55
C GLU A 110 6.05 15.52 -5.12
N GLU A 111 5.99 14.55 -6.04
CA GLU A 111 5.46 13.22 -5.76
C GLU A 111 6.55 12.13 -5.75
N CYS A 112 7.70 12.39 -6.36
CA CYS A 112 8.83 11.48 -6.40
C CYS A 112 9.93 11.92 -5.43
N SER A 113 10.44 10.99 -4.65
CA SER A 113 11.65 11.16 -3.84
C SER A 113 12.36 9.80 -3.65
N PRO A 114 13.55 9.75 -3.02
CA PRO A 114 14.20 8.48 -2.70
C PRO A 114 13.36 7.53 -1.83
N LEU A 115 12.36 8.04 -1.10
CA LEU A 115 11.44 7.21 -0.30
C LEU A 115 10.44 6.44 -1.19
N GLY A 116 10.21 6.89 -2.42
CA GLY A 116 9.24 6.33 -3.35
C GLY A 116 8.27 7.38 -3.92
N LEU A 117 7.05 6.93 -4.22
CA LEU A 117 6.00 7.76 -4.82
C LEU A 117 4.92 8.09 -3.78
N ARG A 118 4.57 9.36 -3.63
CA ARG A 118 3.56 9.84 -2.68
C ARG A 118 2.49 10.68 -3.36
N ALA A 119 1.40 10.93 -2.66
CA ALA A 119 0.40 11.88 -3.11
C ALA A 119 0.90 13.32 -3.03
N SER A 120 0.39 14.20 -3.90
CA SER A 120 0.67 15.64 -3.79
C SER A 120 0.27 16.22 -2.42
N THR A 121 0.95 17.25 -1.96
CA THR A 121 0.64 17.97 -0.71
C THR A 121 -0.77 18.54 -0.74
N LYS A 122 -1.24 18.96 -1.92
CA LYS A 122 -2.62 19.41 -2.13
C LYS A 122 -3.62 18.28 -1.87
N PHE A 123 -3.39 17.09 -2.41
CA PHE A 123 -4.25 15.93 -2.16
C PHE A 123 -4.24 15.57 -0.67
N GLN A 124 -3.06 15.40 -0.07
CA GLN A 124 -2.92 14.97 1.33
C GLN A 124 -3.68 15.89 2.29
N ARG A 125 -3.53 17.23 2.15
CA ARG A 125 -4.26 18.20 3.00
C ARG A 125 -5.77 18.11 2.85
N ARG A 126 -6.28 17.97 1.62
CA ARG A 126 -7.73 17.84 1.38
C ARG A 126 -8.24 16.52 1.94
N PHE A 127 -7.53 15.43 1.70
CA PHE A 127 -7.91 14.10 2.18
C PHE A 127 -7.89 13.98 3.71
N LEU A 128 -6.96 14.66 4.39
CA LEU A 128 -6.86 14.64 5.86
C LEU A 128 -7.96 15.46 6.55
N ARG A 129 -8.52 16.47 5.87
CA ARG A 129 -9.59 17.34 6.39
C ARG A 129 -10.97 16.98 5.84
N LYS A 130 -11.08 15.83 5.18
CA LYS A 130 -12.31 15.40 4.53
C LYS A 130 -13.43 15.13 5.52
N ASP A 131 -14.65 15.34 5.06
CA ASP A 131 -15.81 14.73 5.69
C ASP A 131 -15.90 13.24 5.31
N GLU A 132 -16.52 12.43 6.16
CA GLU A 132 -16.60 10.97 5.99
C GLU A 132 -17.28 10.57 4.65
N HIS A 133 -18.25 11.38 4.19
CA HIS A 133 -19.00 11.13 2.97
C HIS A 133 -18.23 11.47 1.68
N GLU A 134 -17.12 12.22 1.75
CA GLU A 134 -16.32 12.55 0.56
C GLU A 134 -15.52 11.34 0.05
N PHE A 135 -15.10 10.45 0.95
CA PHE A 135 -14.39 9.24 0.58
C PHE A 135 -15.28 8.31 -0.24
N GLY A 136 -14.79 7.94 -1.43
CA GLY A 136 -15.48 7.13 -2.42
C GLY A 136 -16.53 7.85 -3.25
N ASN A 137 -16.69 9.17 -3.09
CA ASN A 137 -17.64 9.98 -3.88
C ASN A 137 -17.01 11.17 -4.61
N ARG A 138 -15.71 11.43 -4.43
CA ARG A 138 -14.99 12.55 -5.04
C ARG A 138 -14.15 12.08 -6.22
N GLU A 139 -14.61 12.36 -7.44
CA GLU A 139 -13.88 11.99 -8.66
C GLU A 139 -12.52 12.71 -8.77
N ASP A 140 -12.41 13.95 -8.27
CA ASP A 140 -11.14 14.69 -8.22
C ASP A 140 -10.11 14.07 -7.26
N TRP A 141 -10.48 13.03 -6.52
CA TRP A 141 -9.60 12.25 -5.64
C TRP A 141 -9.30 10.86 -6.17
N LEU A 142 -9.76 10.53 -7.38
CA LEU A 142 -9.53 9.21 -7.97
C LEU A 142 -8.02 8.90 -8.00
N CYS A 143 -7.68 7.72 -7.50
CA CYS A 143 -6.33 7.21 -7.43
C CYS A 143 -5.65 7.27 -8.80
N PRO A 144 -4.43 7.82 -8.92
CA PRO A 144 -3.71 7.87 -10.18
C PRO A 144 -3.50 6.49 -10.82
N TYR A 145 -3.47 5.44 -10.00
CA TYR A 145 -3.29 4.06 -10.45
C TYR A 145 -4.60 3.37 -10.86
N TYR A 146 -5.75 4.03 -10.82
CA TYR A 146 -7.03 3.46 -11.24
C TYR A 146 -7.14 3.46 -12.77
N ASP A 147 -7.27 2.28 -13.36
CA ASP A 147 -7.54 2.11 -14.79
C ASP A 147 -9.04 2.28 -15.04
N ARG A 148 -9.43 3.43 -15.61
CA ARG A 148 -10.83 3.73 -15.95
C ARG A 148 -11.39 2.85 -17.05
N VAL A 149 -10.56 2.30 -17.92
CA VAL A 149 -11.01 1.43 -19.03
C VAL A 149 -11.33 0.04 -18.49
N GLN A 150 -10.43 -0.51 -17.66
CA GLN A 150 -10.62 -1.83 -17.04
C GLN A 150 -11.41 -1.80 -15.73
N GLN A 151 -11.70 -0.60 -15.20
CA GLN A 151 -12.41 -0.36 -13.94
C GLN A 151 -11.76 -1.08 -12.73
N ASN A 152 -10.42 -1.12 -12.72
CA ASN A 152 -9.62 -1.83 -11.72
C ASN A 152 -8.32 -1.08 -11.37
N CYS A 153 -7.53 -1.64 -10.46
CA CYS A 153 -6.23 -1.07 -10.09
C CYS A 153 -5.15 -1.51 -11.07
N GLY A 154 -4.55 -0.55 -11.78
CA GLY A 154 -3.47 -0.79 -12.74
C GLY A 154 -2.18 -1.30 -12.10
N VAL A 155 -2.00 -1.09 -10.79
CA VAL A 155 -0.86 -1.58 -9.99
C VAL A 155 -1.26 -2.64 -8.96
N TRP A 156 -2.36 -3.38 -9.17
CA TRP A 156 -2.93 -4.31 -8.19
C TRP A 156 -1.90 -5.28 -7.55
N LYS A 157 -0.96 -5.80 -8.35
CA LYS A 157 0.11 -6.71 -7.92
C LYS A 157 1.12 -6.08 -6.95
N TYR A 158 1.19 -4.75 -6.90
CA TYR A 158 2.13 -3.95 -6.13
C TYR A 158 1.40 -2.87 -5.34
N ARG A 159 0.15 -3.13 -4.93
CA ARG A 159 -0.59 -2.19 -4.09
C ARG A 159 -0.02 -2.20 -2.67
N GLY A 160 0.15 -1.01 -2.10
CA GLY A 160 0.75 -0.81 -0.77
C GLY A 160 -0.15 -1.26 0.39
N ASN A 161 0.38 -1.15 1.62
CA ASN A 161 -0.22 -1.68 2.86
C ASN A 161 -1.69 -1.27 3.05
N VAL A 162 -2.03 -0.01 2.74
CA VAL A 162 -3.37 0.52 2.93
C VAL A 162 -4.37 -0.19 2.02
N CYS A 163 -4.04 -0.35 0.75
CA CYS A 163 -4.92 -1.01 -0.20
C CYS A 163 -5.00 -2.53 -0.01
N VAL A 164 -3.99 -3.14 0.61
CA VAL A 164 -4.01 -4.57 0.96
C VAL A 164 -4.84 -4.83 2.22
N SER A 165 -4.74 -3.96 3.21
CA SER A 165 -5.38 -4.13 4.53
C SER A 165 -6.73 -3.44 4.66
N PHE A 166 -7.11 -2.56 3.74
CA PHE A 166 -8.41 -1.89 3.79
C PHE A 166 -9.54 -2.81 3.30
N PHE A 167 -10.39 -3.22 4.23
CA PHE A 167 -11.64 -3.92 3.94
C PHE A 167 -12.83 -3.06 4.37
N CYS A 168 -13.71 -2.71 3.44
CA CYS A 168 -14.93 -1.96 3.76
C CYS A 168 -15.99 -2.79 4.50
N LYS A 169 -15.93 -4.11 4.33
CA LYS A 169 -16.77 -5.11 5.00
C LYS A 169 -15.91 -6.35 5.27
N SER A 170 -16.18 -7.01 6.38
CA SER A 170 -15.50 -8.25 6.76
C SER A 170 -16.48 -9.38 7.07
N ASN A 171 -16.16 -10.59 6.64
CA ASN A 171 -16.82 -11.85 6.99
C ASN A 171 -16.89 -12.07 8.50
N SER A 172 -15.92 -11.57 9.26
CA SER A 172 -15.86 -11.64 10.72
C SER A 172 -16.26 -10.31 11.39
N GLY A 173 -16.93 -9.42 10.66
CA GLY A 173 -17.38 -8.12 11.16
C GLY A 173 -16.26 -7.31 11.78
N ALA A 174 -16.52 -6.68 12.93
CA ALA A 174 -15.56 -5.82 13.62
C ALA A 174 -14.24 -6.53 13.97
N ARG A 175 -14.25 -7.85 14.23
CA ARG A 175 -13.04 -8.60 14.56
C ARG A 175 -12.14 -8.77 13.35
N GLY A 176 -12.71 -9.03 12.18
CA GLY A 176 -11.95 -9.10 10.94
C GLY A 176 -11.41 -7.72 10.55
N LEU A 177 -12.20 -6.65 10.68
CA LEU A 177 -11.70 -5.29 10.46
C LEU A 177 -10.52 -4.96 11.39
N ALA A 178 -10.59 -5.36 12.66
CA ALA A 178 -9.49 -5.18 13.61
C ALA A 178 -8.25 -6.03 13.26
N PHE A 179 -8.44 -7.26 12.78
CA PHE A 179 -7.34 -8.10 12.28
C PHE A 179 -6.65 -7.45 11.08
N TRP A 180 -7.41 -7.04 10.07
CA TRP A 180 -6.85 -6.41 8.89
C TRP A 180 -6.16 -5.09 9.20
N SER A 181 -6.70 -4.29 10.13
CA SER A 181 -6.01 -3.10 10.62
C SER A 181 -4.64 -3.45 11.23
N SER A 182 -4.55 -4.44 12.11
CA SER A 182 -3.27 -4.85 12.70
C SER A 182 -2.31 -5.46 11.67
N LEU A 183 -2.83 -6.20 10.68
CA LEU A 183 -2.00 -6.64 9.56
C LEU A 183 -1.49 -5.44 8.75
N GLY A 184 -2.32 -4.42 8.54
CA GLY A 184 -1.92 -3.14 7.95
C GLY A 184 -0.75 -2.50 8.68
N ASP A 185 -0.78 -2.47 10.01
CA ASP A 185 0.32 -1.94 10.84
C ASP A 185 1.62 -2.73 10.62
N LEU A 186 1.55 -4.07 10.54
CA LEU A 186 2.70 -4.92 10.23
C LEU A 186 3.25 -4.63 8.83
N LEU A 187 2.38 -4.58 7.82
CA LEU A 187 2.78 -4.32 6.44
C LEU A 187 3.39 -2.92 6.30
N HIS A 188 2.84 -1.93 6.98
CA HIS A 188 3.38 -0.57 7.00
C HIS A 188 4.78 -0.52 7.60
N LEU A 189 5.01 -1.21 8.73
CA LEU A 189 6.33 -1.30 9.35
C LEU A 189 7.33 -1.98 8.40
N ILE A 190 6.95 -3.09 7.76
CA ILE A 190 7.78 -3.78 6.76
C ILE A 190 8.14 -2.83 5.60
N GLU A 191 7.17 -2.10 5.06
CA GLU A 191 7.44 -1.14 3.99
C GLU A 191 8.43 -0.06 4.38
N LEU A 192 8.27 0.53 5.58
CA LEU A 192 9.18 1.55 6.09
C LEU A 192 10.57 0.98 6.31
N SER A 193 10.70 -0.14 7.03
CA SER A 193 12.00 -0.74 7.34
C SER A 193 12.76 -1.18 6.08
N VAL A 194 12.08 -1.81 5.11
CA VAL A 194 12.73 -2.22 3.86
C VAL A 194 13.09 -1.00 3.00
N MET A 195 12.25 0.04 2.99
CA MET A 195 12.53 1.29 2.30
C MET A 195 13.76 1.99 2.86
N GLU A 196 13.87 2.10 4.19
CA GLU A 196 15.02 2.68 4.88
C GLU A 196 16.29 1.85 4.67
N GLU A 197 16.20 0.52 4.75
CA GLU A 197 17.32 -0.39 4.49
C GLU A 197 17.87 -0.19 3.07
N CYS A 198 16.99 -0.01 2.07
CA CYS A 198 17.43 0.31 0.71
C CYS A 198 18.21 1.64 0.64
N LEU A 199 17.83 2.63 1.45
CA LEU A 199 18.54 3.92 1.48
C LEU A 199 19.89 3.79 2.18
N VAL A 200 19.95 3.06 3.30
CA VAL A 200 21.21 2.81 4.03
C VAL A 200 22.22 2.10 3.13
N GLN A 201 21.80 1.05 2.41
CA GLN A 201 22.67 0.34 1.47
C GLN A 201 23.07 1.15 0.22
N LEU A 202 22.40 2.28 -0.03
CA LEU A 202 22.73 3.23 -1.11
C LEU A 202 23.39 4.50 -0.57
N ASP A 203 24.07 4.38 0.58
CA ASP A 203 24.91 5.39 1.22
C ASP A 203 24.16 6.66 1.69
N PHE A 204 22.86 6.54 2.03
CA PHE A 204 22.15 7.62 2.70
C PHE A 204 22.53 7.66 4.18
N SER A 205 23.08 8.79 4.62
CA SER A 205 23.39 9.01 6.03
C SER A 205 22.13 9.11 6.89
N PRO A 206 22.22 8.84 8.21
CA PRO A 206 21.09 9.04 9.14
C PRO A 206 20.51 10.46 9.11
N ARG A 207 21.33 11.48 8.81
CA ARG A 207 20.89 12.87 8.67
C ARG A 207 20.02 13.06 7.44
N GLN A 208 20.41 12.50 6.30
CA GLN A 208 19.61 12.54 5.07
C GLN A 208 18.28 11.80 5.26
N LEU A 209 18.28 10.65 5.93
CA LEU A 209 17.04 9.94 6.28
C LEU A 209 16.10 10.82 7.12
N SER A 210 16.62 11.44 8.19
CA SER A 210 15.86 12.34 9.05
C SER A 210 15.25 13.53 8.30
N GLU A 211 15.94 14.03 7.26
CA GLU A 211 15.41 15.09 6.39
C GLU A 211 14.32 14.59 5.43
N LEU A 212 14.37 13.33 5.01
CA LEU A 212 13.42 12.73 4.07
C LEU A 212 12.14 12.27 4.74
N LEU A 213 12.21 11.60 5.89
CA LEU A 213 11.06 10.97 6.57
C LEU A 213 9.84 11.91 6.78
N PRO A 214 9.99 13.22 7.07
CA PRO A 214 8.87 14.15 7.14
C PRO A 214 8.02 14.26 5.86
N LEU A 215 8.53 13.83 4.70
CA LEU A 215 7.78 13.82 3.43
C LEU A 215 6.64 12.78 3.41
N ILE A 216 6.75 11.72 4.21
CA ILE A 216 5.76 10.63 4.29
C ILE A 216 5.07 10.54 5.65
N ASP A 217 5.53 11.30 6.64
CA ASP A 217 4.92 11.35 7.97
C ASP A 217 3.56 12.06 7.97
N ARG A 218 2.50 11.31 8.28
CA ARG A 218 1.13 11.80 8.36
C ARG A 218 0.96 12.93 9.38
N GLN A 219 1.67 12.90 10.50
CA GLN A 219 1.52 13.90 11.55
C GLN A 219 2.11 15.25 11.10
N THR A 220 3.27 15.22 10.45
CA THR A 220 3.87 16.39 9.77
C THR A 220 2.89 17.04 8.79
N HIS A 221 2.13 16.25 8.00
CA HIS A 221 1.14 16.77 7.06
C HIS A 221 -0.13 17.33 7.73
N LEU A 222 -0.47 16.87 8.93
CA LEU A 222 -1.59 17.38 9.72
C LEU A 222 -1.26 18.70 10.42
N GLU A 223 -0.07 18.79 11.00
CA GLU A 223 0.36 19.92 11.85
C GLU A 223 0.89 21.11 11.04
N ARG A 224 1.53 20.86 9.88
CA ARG A 224 2.05 21.94 9.05
C ARG A 224 0.93 22.58 8.22
N ARG A 225 0.73 23.90 8.40
CA ARG A 225 -0.16 24.72 7.55
C ARG A 225 0.21 24.64 6.05
N ALA A 226 1.51 24.48 5.74
CA ALA A 226 2.02 24.12 4.43
C ALA A 226 3.41 23.48 4.57
N LEU A 227 3.68 22.37 3.88
CA LEU A 227 5.05 22.03 3.52
C LEU A 227 5.52 23.04 2.47
N PRO A 228 6.74 23.59 2.58
CA PRO A 228 7.29 24.43 1.53
C PRO A 228 7.33 23.63 0.21
N ALA A 229 7.07 24.32 -0.90
CA ALA A 229 7.19 23.71 -2.22
C ALA A 229 8.63 23.25 -2.43
N ILE A 230 8.81 22.01 -2.88
CA ILE A 230 10.13 21.44 -3.14
C ILE A 230 10.67 22.08 -4.42
N THR A 231 11.78 22.79 -4.30
CA THR A 231 12.49 23.37 -5.43
C THR A 231 13.28 22.30 -6.19
N PRO A 232 13.62 22.53 -7.48
CA PRO A 232 14.51 21.61 -8.21
C PRO A 232 15.88 21.41 -7.55
N GLN A 233 16.38 22.40 -6.80
CA GLN A 233 17.63 22.28 -6.06
C GLN A 233 17.50 21.35 -4.85
N GLU A 234 16.44 21.53 -4.06
CA GLU A 234 16.14 20.64 -2.92
C GLU A 234 15.88 19.21 -3.41
N SER A 235 15.12 19.04 -4.48
CA SER A 235 14.87 17.74 -5.09
C SER A 235 16.18 17.06 -5.47
N ARG A 236 17.09 17.73 -6.20
CA ARG A 236 18.42 17.17 -6.53
C ARG A 236 19.23 16.79 -5.29
N ARG A 237 19.18 17.60 -4.22
CA ARG A 237 19.88 17.29 -2.96
C ARG A 237 19.36 16.02 -2.31
N MET A 238 18.06 15.75 -2.39
CA MET A 238 17.45 14.55 -1.81
C MET A 238 18.03 13.27 -2.39
N TRP A 239 18.37 13.26 -3.69
CA TRP A 239 18.77 12.04 -4.39
C TRP A 239 20.19 11.53 -4.12
N ASN A 240 20.96 12.12 -3.20
CA ASN A 240 22.29 11.62 -2.83
C ASN A 240 23.21 11.31 -4.04
N HIS A 241 23.28 12.25 -4.99
CA HIS A 241 24.04 12.14 -6.26
C HIS A 241 23.48 11.20 -7.33
N TYR A 242 22.29 10.62 -7.13
CA TYR A 242 21.60 9.86 -8.17
C TYR A 242 20.85 10.78 -9.14
N ASP A 243 21.17 10.69 -10.43
CA ASP A 243 20.52 11.48 -11.49
C ASP A 243 19.39 10.73 -12.21
N ASP A 244 19.33 9.40 -12.08
CA ASP A 244 18.28 8.55 -12.66
C ASP A 244 17.42 7.89 -11.57
N PRO A 245 16.23 8.46 -11.26
CA PRO A 245 15.28 7.87 -10.33
C PRO A 245 14.85 6.45 -10.68
N ALA A 246 14.76 6.10 -11.97
CA ALA A 246 14.32 4.77 -12.39
C ALA A 246 15.37 3.71 -12.02
N GLU A 247 16.64 3.99 -12.32
CA GLU A 247 17.73 3.10 -11.94
C GLU A 247 17.90 3.02 -10.41
N PHE A 248 17.71 4.13 -9.71
CA PHE A 248 17.68 4.15 -8.24
C PHE A 248 16.62 3.17 -7.70
N PHE A 249 15.38 3.26 -8.17
CA PHE A 249 14.32 2.36 -7.70
C PHE A 249 14.58 0.89 -8.05
N ARG A 250 15.15 0.59 -9.22
CA ARG A 250 15.58 -0.79 -9.54
C ARG A 250 16.68 -1.30 -8.60
N LYS A 251 17.63 -0.44 -8.19
CA LYS A 251 18.61 -0.80 -7.15
C LYS A 251 17.92 -1.12 -5.82
N CYS A 252 16.97 -0.30 -5.37
CA CYS A 252 16.17 -0.59 -4.18
C CYS A 252 15.43 -1.93 -4.30
N HIS A 253 14.85 -2.22 -5.47
CA HIS A 253 14.19 -3.50 -5.70
C HIS A 253 15.14 -4.70 -5.56
N ARG A 254 16.33 -4.61 -6.17
CA ARG A 254 17.37 -5.64 -6.05
C ARG A 254 17.81 -5.85 -4.60
N ILE A 255 17.97 -4.77 -3.82
CA ILE A 255 18.27 -4.86 -2.38
C ILE A 255 17.16 -5.60 -1.64
N ALA A 256 15.90 -5.18 -1.81
CA ALA A 256 14.76 -5.83 -1.18
C ALA A 256 14.60 -7.31 -1.60
N GLN A 257 14.92 -7.65 -2.85
CA GLN A 257 14.97 -9.02 -3.34
C GLN A 257 16.12 -9.84 -2.74
N GLY A 258 17.20 -9.20 -2.31
CA GLY A 258 18.34 -9.83 -1.66
C GLY A 258 18.13 -10.13 -0.17
N LEU A 259 17.15 -9.49 0.47
CA LEU A 259 16.89 -9.67 1.90
C LEU A 259 16.55 -11.12 2.25
N THR A 260 17.19 -11.60 3.30
CA THR A 260 16.94 -12.89 3.94
C THR A 260 15.98 -12.75 5.12
N LYS A 261 15.54 -13.89 5.67
CA LYS A 261 14.78 -13.93 6.93
C LYS A 261 15.53 -13.28 8.09
N LYS A 262 16.85 -13.44 8.14
CA LYS A 262 17.68 -12.85 9.20
C LYS A 262 17.67 -11.33 9.08
N ASP A 263 17.96 -10.81 7.89
CA ASP A 263 18.03 -9.37 7.63
C ASP A 263 16.68 -8.72 7.95
N LEU A 264 15.57 -9.32 7.51
CA LEU A 264 14.23 -8.78 7.78
C LEU A 264 13.92 -8.70 9.28
N ARG A 265 14.33 -9.69 10.08
CA ARG A 265 14.16 -9.65 11.55
C ARG A 265 15.03 -8.58 12.19
N GLU A 266 16.24 -8.40 11.68
CA GLU A 266 17.21 -7.42 12.20
C GLU A 266 16.73 -5.98 11.92
N ILE A 267 16.25 -5.69 10.71
CA ILE A 267 15.73 -4.34 10.37
C ILE A 267 14.41 -3.99 11.07
N LEU A 268 13.58 -5.00 11.38
CA LEU A 268 12.30 -4.77 12.09
C LEU A 268 12.49 -4.64 13.61
N GLY A 269 13.50 -5.32 14.16
CA GLY A 269 13.83 -5.32 15.59
C GLY A 269 12.64 -5.70 16.49
N GLU A 270 12.67 -5.17 17.73
CA GLU A 270 11.63 -5.42 18.74
C GLU A 270 10.24 -4.89 18.29
N SER A 271 10.21 -3.81 17.50
CA SER A 271 8.96 -3.27 16.97
C SER A 271 8.25 -4.28 16.07
N GLY A 272 9.00 -5.03 15.25
CA GLY A 272 8.46 -6.11 14.42
C GLY A 272 7.79 -7.20 15.25
N GLU A 273 8.49 -7.70 16.26
CA GLU A 273 7.97 -8.76 17.14
C GLU A 273 6.71 -8.32 17.87
N ARG A 274 6.70 -7.07 18.38
CA ARG A 274 5.53 -6.50 19.06
C ARG A 274 4.31 -6.39 18.14
N VAL A 275 4.49 -5.89 16.92
CA VAL A 275 3.38 -5.73 15.96
C VAL A 275 2.90 -7.09 15.46
N LEU A 276 3.80 -8.04 15.21
CA LEU A 276 3.45 -9.42 14.86
C LEU A 276 2.64 -10.11 15.97
N ALA A 277 3.02 -9.92 17.23
CA ALA A 277 2.26 -10.43 18.36
C ALA A 277 0.83 -9.84 18.42
N GLN A 278 0.65 -8.57 18.06
CA GLN A 278 -0.68 -7.96 17.96
C GLN A 278 -1.50 -8.61 16.83
N VAL A 279 -0.90 -8.87 15.67
CA VAL A 279 -1.56 -9.59 14.56
C VAL A 279 -2.05 -10.96 15.03
N HIS A 280 -1.20 -11.73 15.71
CA HIS A 280 -1.59 -13.02 16.27
C HIS A 280 -2.72 -12.92 17.29
N GLN A 281 -2.68 -11.92 18.17
CA GLN A 281 -3.74 -11.68 19.14
C GLN A 281 -5.08 -11.41 18.46
N ARG A 282 -5.09 -10.65 17.35
CA ARG A 282 -6.31 -10.40 16.57
C ARG A 282 -6.75 -11.62 15.78
N GLN A 283 -5.82 -12.36 15.19
CA GLN A 283 -6.07 -13.61 14.47
C GLN A 283 -6.77 -14.65 15.37
N ALA A 284 -6.28 -14.86 16.60
CA ALA A 284 -6.87 -15.79 17.55
C ALA A 284 -8.34 -15.47 17.86
N LYS A 285 -8.72 -14.18 17.84
CA LYS A 285 -10.09 -13.73 18.09
C LYS A 285 -11.04 -13.95 16.91
N LEU A 286 -10.54 -14.25 15.71
CA LEU A 286 -11.40 -14.56 14.54
C LEU A 286 -12.11 -15.90 14.69
N GLY A 287 -11.48 -16.88 15.34
CA GLY A 287 -12.02 -18.23 15.55
C GLY A 287 -12.84 -18.41 16.82
N ALA A 288 -12.71 -17.50 17.80
CA ALA A 288 -13.49 -17.55 19.03
C ALA A 288 -14.95 -17.17 18.72
N ARG A 289 -15.92 -18.06 18.97
CA ARG A 289 -17.35 -17.68 18.89
C ARG A 289 -17.62 -16.52 19.87
N ALA A 290 -18.43 -15.56 19.44
CA ALA A 290 -18.89 -14.46 20.28
C ALA A 290 -19.86 -14.96 21.35
#